data_AF-A0A816Z783-F1
#
_entry.id   AF-A0A816Z783-F1
#
_cell.length_a   1.000
_cell.length_b   1.000
_cell.length_c   1.000
_cell.angle_alpha   90.00
_cell.angle_beta   90.00
_cell.angle_gamma   90.00
#
_symmetry.space_group_name_H-M   'P 1'
#
loop_
_entity.id
_entity.type
_entity.pdbx_description
1 polymer ?
#
loop_
_entity_poly.entity_id
_entity_poly.type
_entity_poly.pdbx_seq_one_letter_code
_entity_poly.pdbx_strand_id
1 'polypeptide(L)'
;NNIPKTNEPSMIKANGNSNPSSDINILLLGQSGVGKSTFINALANYLCNDALEEACKDKIQAVIPPAFSFTNVNTFERKTIEVGDENEDVRSCKQQCRSFVFLVGDKNLRIINSPGIGDTRGLEQDVEDFHKILTYMSQYEHLNGICILLKPNEERSTILFKFCVEALLRYLHKNQHKKDHDVDVPFSRENTFLLDNEPLRYLALRKNGVRLNNDQTLSYQKRWDHTFKEYSNLINHIVTRPLHAVSNTLSLYEAKQLVRKLTRPIAEIAKLIQENIQLAKQHK
;
A
#
# COMPACT_ATOMS: atom_id res chain seq x y z
N ASN A 1 11.97 -6.86 15.11
CA ASN A 1 12.81 -5.68 15.43
C ASN A 1 11.93 -4.61 16.05
N ASN A 2 11.89 -4.55 17.38
CA ASN A 2 11.15 -3.53 18.12
C ASN A 2 11.95 -2.22 18.07
N ILE A 3 11.39 -1.19 17.45
CA ILE A 3 11.94 0.17 17.46
C ILE A 3 11.58 0.80 18.82
N PRO A 4 12.50 1.48 19.52
CA PRO A 4 12.26 1.97 20.88
C PRO A 4 11.29 3.16 20.88
N LYS A 5 10.55 3.29 21.99
CA LYS A 5 9.65 4.41 22.29
C LYS A 5 10.39 5.75 22.20
N THR A 6 9.96 6.62 21.29
CA THR A 6 9.95 8.07 21.49
C THR A 6 8.49 8.52 21.48
N ASN A 7 8.20 9.68 22.09
CA ASN A 7 6.88 10.24 22.42
C ASN A 7 5.73 9.86 21.48
N GLU A 8 4.48 9.80 21.99
CA GLU A 8 3.28 9.60 21.17
C GLU A 8 3.40 10.40 19.86
N PRO A 9 3.49 9.73 18.70
CA PRO A 9 3.65 10.42 17.43
C PRO A 9 2.53 11.44 17.27
N SER A 10 2.89 12.73 17.15
CA SER A 10 1.92 13.82 17.01
C SER A 10 1.04 13.67 15.75
N MET A 11 1.44 12.76 14.86
CA MET A 11 0.73 12.34 13.66
C MET A 11 -0.66 11.73 13.93
N ILE A 12 -0.85 10.99 15.03
CA ILE A 12 -2.14 10.36 15.37
C ILE A 12 -2.82 11.18 16.45
N LYS A 13 -3.84 11.96 16.07
CA LYS A 13 -4.65 12.68 17.04
C LYS A 13 -5.63 11.68 17.67
N ALA A 14 -5.53 11.50 18.99
CA ALA A 14 -6.48 10.70 19.77
C ALA A 14 -7.86 11.37 19.78
N ASN A 15 -8.66 11.20 18.73
CA ASN A 15 -10.05 11.67 18.68
C ASN A 15 -11.02 10.47 18.69
N GLY A 16 -11.46 10.11 19.91
CA GLY A 16 -12.87 10.05 20.31
C GLY A 16 -13.82 8.97 19.78
N ASN A 17 -13.56 8.25 18.68
CA ASN A 17 -14.57 7.30 18.14
C ASN A 17 -14.01 6.01 17.49
N SER A 18 -12.72 5.73 17.63
CA SER A 18 -12.19 4.40 17.25
C SER A 18 -12.18 3.48 18.46
N ASN A 19 -12.60 2.23 18.26
CA ASN A 19 -12.54 1.19 19.29
C ASN A 19 -11.14 1.22 19.93
N PRO A 20 -11.02 1.47 21.24
CA PRO A 20 -9.74 1.79 21.87
C PRO A 20 -8.73 0.63 21.82
N SER A 21 -9.15 -0.59 21.47
CA SER A 21 -8.33 -1.81 21.54
C SER A 21 -7.92 -2.41 20.18
N SER A 22 -8.31 -1.85 19.04
CA SER A 22 -8.04 -2.47 17.73
C SER A 22 -6.79 -1.89 17.06
N ASP A 23 -5.87 -2.77 16.64
CA ASP A 23 -4.73 -2.44 15.78
C ASP A 23 -5.18 -1.68 14.51
N ILE A 24 -4.32 -0.79 14.01
CA ILE A 24 -4.55 -0.02 12.78
C ILE A 24 -3.91 -0.77 11.61
N ASN A 25 -4.72 -1.44 10.79
CA ASN A 25 -4.26 -2.22 9.65
C ASN A 25 -4.47 -1.47 8.33
N ILE A 26 -3.38 -1.14 7.63
CA ILE A 26 -3.39 -0.40 6.36
C ILE A 26 -2.74 -1.24 5.28
N LEU A 27 -3.44 -1.46 4.16
CA LEU A 27 -2.90 -2.13 2.98
C LEU A 27 -2.30 -1.11 2.01
N LEU A 28 -1.04 -1.29 1.60
CA LEU A 28 -0.42 -0.51 0.53
C LEU A 28 -0.54 -1.25 -0.80
N LEU A 29 -1.10 -0.57 -1.80
CA LEU A 29 -1.19 -1.03 -3.17
C LEU A 29 -0.45 -0.05 -4.09
N GLY A 30 -0.02 -0.54 -5.25
CA GLY A 30 0.73 0.26 -6.21
C GLY A 30 1.54 -0.62 -7.15
N GLN A 31 1.91 -0.11 -8.32
CA GLN A 31 2.81 -0.82 -9.23
C GLN A 31 4.19 -1.08 -8.62
N SER A 32 4.96 -1.96 -9.24
CA SER A 32 6.36 -2.19 -8.89
C SER A 32 7.16 -0.88 -9.05
N GLY A 33 8.04 -0.57 -8.10
CA GLY A 33 8.86 0.65 -8.16
C GLY A 33 8.12 1.97 -7.95
N VAL A 34 6.84 1.98 -7.58
CA VAL A 34 6.07 3.23 -7.30
C VAL A 34 6.56 3.97 -6.05
N GLY A 35 7.24 3.28 -5.14
CA GLY A 35 7.76 3.87 -3.89
C GLY A 35 7.15 3.33 -2.60
N LYS A 36 6.44 2.18 -2.61
CA LYS A 36 5.87 1.56 -1.38
C LYS A 36 6.90 1.37 -0.26
N SER A 37 8.08 0.86 -0.57
CA SER A 37 9.15 0.71 0.44
C SER A 37 9.66 2.05 0.96
N THR A 38 9.78 3.04 0.07
CA THR A 38 10.17 4.40 0.44
C THR A 38 9.13 5.03 1.37
N PHE A 39 7.84 4.82 1.10
CA PHE A 39 6.75 5.26 1.97
C PHE A 39 6.87 4.66 3.38
N ILE A 40 7.13 3.36 3.50
CA ILE A 40 7.28 2.69 4.80
C ILE A 40 8.48 3.24 5.58
N ASN A 41 9.62 3.42 4.91
CA ASN A 41 10.80 4.01 5.53
C ASN A 41 10.57 5.45 5.95
N ALA A 42 9.94 6.26 5.10
CA ALA A 42 9.62 7.64 5.41
C ALA A 42 8.68 7.72 6.63
N LEU A 43 7.60 6.94 6.64
CA LEU A 43 6.70 6.82 7.78
C LEU A 43 7.43 6.44 9.07
N ALA A 44 8.35 5.47 9.02
CA ALA A 44 9.13 5.07 10.18
C ALA A 44 9.96 6.23 10.77
N ASN A 45 10.53 7.09 9.92
CA ASN A 45 11.31 8.25 10.37
C ASN A 45 10.40 9.36 10.90
N TYR A 46 9.27 9.63 10.25
CA TYR A 46 8.29 10.64 10.70
C TYR A 46 7.61 10.26 12.02
N LEU A 47 7.37 8.97 12.27
CA LEU A 47 6.83 8.50 13.55
C LEU A 47 7.81 8.71 14.71
N CYS A 48 9.11 8.80 14.44
CA CYS A 48 10.12 9.00 15.48
C CYS A 48 10.49 10.47 15.68
N ASN A 49 10.32 11.30 14.64
CA ASN A 49 10.82 12.67 14.60
C ASN A 49 9.82 13.61 13.90
N ASP A 50 9.35 14.61 14.64
CA ASP A 50 8.46 15.62 14.09
C ASP A 50 9.25 16.64 13.26
N ALA A 51 10.45 17.00 13.70
CA ALA A 51 11.32 17.97 13.05
C ALA A 51 12.53 17.34 12.34
N LEU A 52 12.94 17.93 11.22
CA LEU A 52 14.09 17.48 10.46
C LEU A 52 15.40 17.54 11.26
N GLU A 53 15.56 18.55 12.12
CA GLU A 53 16.74 18.70 12.98
C GLU A 53 16.90 17.53 13.97
N GLU A 54 15.80 17.02 14.50
CA GLU A 54 15.77 15.86 15.39
C GLU A 54 16.12 14.59 14.62
N ALA A 55 15.48 14.39 13.47
CA ALA A 55 15.80 13.28 12.58
C ALA A 55 17.29 13.25 12.20
N CYS A 56 17.89 14.42 11.95
CA CYS A 56 19.31 14.53 11.64
C CYS A 56 20.23 14.08 12.79
N LYS A 57 19.78 14.11 14.04
CA LYS A 57 20.54 13.63 15.22
C LYS A 57 20.33 12.13 15.41
N ASP A 58 19.12 11.64 15.19
CA ASP A 58 18.72 10.26 15.44
C ASP A 58 19.19 9.25 14.38
N LYS A 59 19.15 7.95 14.70
CA LYS A 59 19.46 6.91 13.72
C LYS A 59 18.35 6.84 12.67
N ILE A 60 18.72 6.82 11.39
CA ILE A 60 17.75 6.65 10.29
C ILE A 60 17.05 5.31 10.46
N GLN A 61 15.71 5.35 10.42
CA GLN A 61 14.88 4.16 10.39
C GLN A 61 14.83 3.63 8.95
N ALA A 62 15.67 2.64 8.66
CA ALA A 62 15.68 1.93 7.39
C ALA A 62 15.09 0.52 7.60
N VAL A 63 13.76 0.46 7.73
CA VAL A 63 13.04 -0.80 8.00
C VAL A 63 13.11 -1.73 6.79
N ILE A 64 13.16 -1.16 5.59
CA ILE A 64 13.50 -1.82 4.34
C ILE A 64 14.76 -1.13 3.82
N PRO A 65 15.90 -1.81 3.63
CA PRO A 65 17.12 -1.15 3.16
C PRO A 65 16.88 -0.38 1.86
N PRO A 66 16.91 0.97 1.87
CA PRO A 66 16.78 1.74 0.65
C PRO A 66 18.14 1.76 -0.04
N ALA A 67 18.19 1.26 -1.27
CA ALA A 67 19.27 1.58 -2.20
C ALA A 67 18.79 2.75 -3.07
N PHE A 68 19.46 3.89 -2.98
CA PHE A 68 19.21 5.00 -3.90
C PHE A 68 20.52 5.60 -4.39
N SER A 69 20.54 5.94 -5.68
CA SER A 69 21.66 6.66 -6.27
C SER A 69 21.45 8.16 -6.13
N PHE A 70 22.45 8.89 -5.67
CA PHE A 70 22.51 10.34 -5.81
C PHE A 70 23.70 10.74 -6.66
N THR A 71 23.54 11.80 -7.44
CA THR A 71 24.63 12.42 -8.18
C THR A 71 25.06 13.64 -7.38
N ASN A 72 26.33 13.69 -6.97
CA ASN A 72 26.88 14.86 -6.33
C ASN A 72 26.89 16.01 -7.34
N VAL A 73 26.20 17.11 -7.04
CA VAL A 73 26.08 18.27 -7.92
C VAL A 73 27.41 18.99 -8.19
N ASN A 74 28.41 18.82 -7.31
CA ASN A 74 29.71 19.46 -7.45
C ASN A 74 30.73 18.57 -8.18
N THR A 75 30.66 17.25 -8.00
CA THR A 75 31.62 16.30 -8.60
C THR A 75 31.06 15.55 -9.80
N PHE A 76 29.75 15.64 -10.06
CA PHE A 76 29.00 14.84 -11.04
C PHE A 76 29.13 13.31 -10.86
N GLU A 77 29.73 12.86 -9.76
CA GLU A 77 29.85 11.44 -9.43
C GLU A 77 28.51 10.90 -8.93
N ARG A 78 28.11 9.76 -9.50
CA ARG A 78 26.98 8.98 -9.01
C ARG A 78 27.44 8.08 -7.87
N LYS A 79 26.88 8.25 -6.68
CA LYS A 79 27.08 7.38 -5.52
C LYS A 79 25.78 6.68 -5.16
N THR A 80 25.84 5.37 -4.98
CA THR A 80 24.75 4.58 -4.39
C THR A 80 24.89 4.64 -2.88
N ILE A 81 23.86 5.10 -2.19
CA ILE A 81 23.76 4.95 -0.74
C ILE A 81 22.84 3.77 -0.48
N GLU A 82 23.38 2.79 0.25
CA GLU A 82 22.63 1.69 0.85
C GLU A 82 22.55 1.98 2.35
N VAL A 83 21.33 2.07 2.89
CA VAL A 83 21.12 2.28 4.33
C VAL A 83 20.61 0.99 4.95
N GLY A 84 21.48 0.24 5.62
CA GLY A 84 21.15 -1.02 6.32
C GLY A 84 21.87 -2.23 5.72
N ASP A 85 21.90 -3.33 6.48
CA ASP A 85 22.50 -4.60 6.02
C ASP A 85 21.58 -5.31 5.01
N GLU A 86 22.12 -5.67 3.86
CA GLU A 86 21.44 -6.51 2.87
C GLU A 86 21.26 -7.94 3.41
N ASN A 87 20.13 -8.21 4.07
CA ASN A 87 19.71 -9.59 4.32
C ASN A 87 18.93 -10.14 3.12
N GLU A 88 18.98 -11.45 2.86
CA GLU A 88 18.28 -12.13 1.75
C GLU A 88 16.77 -11.81 1.67
N ASP A 89 16.19 -11.46 2.82
CA ASP A 89 14.83 -10.95 3.04
C ASP A 89 14.43 -9.74 2.16
N VAL A 90 15.39 -8.93 1.71
CA VAL A 90 15.13 -7.70 0.93
C VAL A 90 14.76 -8.00 -0.53
N ARG A 91 15.25 -9.11 -1.10
CA ARG A 91 14.84 -9.57 -2.44
C ARG A 91 13.41 -10.13 -2.43
N SER A 92 13.03 -10.76 -1.32
CA SER A 92 11.68 -11.29 -1.06
C SER A 92 10.60 -10.19 -0.96
N CYS A 93 10.96 -8.99 -0.52
CA CYS A 93 10.06 -7.82 -0.44
C CYS A 93 9.38 -7.43 -1.77
N LYS A 94 9.83 -7.95 -2.91
CA LYS A 94 9.22 -7.68 -4.23
C LYS A 94 8.17 -8.70 -4.65
N GLN A 95 8.10 -9.87 -4.01
CA GLN A 95 7.27 -11.00 -4.51
C GLN A 95 6.23 -11.51 -3.51
N GLN A 96 6.30 -11.14 -2.23
CA GLN A 96 5.33 -11.58 -1.21
C GLN A 96 4.82 -10.41 -0.36
N CYS A 97 3.63 -10.59 0.22
CA CYS A 97 3.08 -9.63 1.17
C CYS A 97 3.88 -9.66 2.48
N ARG A 98 4.13 -8.48 3.06
CA ARG A 98 4.85 -8.35 4.35
C ARG A 98 4.23 -7.25 5.20
N SER A 99 4.16 -7.47 6.51
CA SER A 99 3.68 -6.46 7.46
C SER A 99 4.82 -5.80 8.21
N PHE A 100 4.73 -4.49 8.32
CA PHE A 100 5.61 -3.65 9.14
C PHE A 100 4.78 -3.05 10.25
N VAL A 101 5.21 -3.26 11.50
CA VAL A 101 4.45 -2.86 12.68
C VAL A 101 5.20 -1.76 13.40
N PHE A 102 4.51 -0.67 13.67
CA PHE A 102 4.99 0.49 14.41
C PHE A 102 4.10 0.67 15.63
N LEU A 103 4.70 0.84 16.81
CA LEU A 103 3.94 1.15 18.02
C LEU A 103 3.62 2.65 18.02
N VAL A 104 2.35 3.00 18.10
CA VAL A 104 1.87 4.39 18.14
C VAL A 104 0.88 4.54 19.29
N GLY A 105 1.33 5.21 20.37
CA GLY A 105 0.60 5.22 21.64
C GLY A 105 0.48 3.81 22.21
N ASP A 106 -0.75 3.36 22.42
CA ASP A 106 -1.12 2.02 22.86
C ASP A 106 -1.55 1.07 21.72
N LYS A 107 -1.47 1.53 20.46
CA LYS A 107 -1.93 0.77 19.28
C LYS A 107 -0.77 0.34 18.39
N ASN A 108 -0.93 -0.81 17.73
CA ASN A 108 -0.04 -1.18 16.63
C ASN A 108 -0.54 -0.58 15.31
N LEU A 109 0.27 0.27 14.69
CA LEU A 109 0.11 0.66 13.30
C LEU A 109 0.80 -0.37 12.40
N ARG A 110 0.00 -1.15 11.68
CA ARG A 110 0.45 -2.19 10.77
C ARG A 110 0.29 -1.76 9.32
N ILE A 111 1.41 -1.65 8.63
CA ILE A 111 1.46 -1.40 7.19
C ILE A 111 1.68 -2.74 6.48
N ILE A 112 0.68 -3.20 5.74
CA ILE A 112 0.72 -4.40 4.91
C ILE A 112 1.21 -3.99 3.53
N ASN A 113 2.48 -4.29 3.22
CA ASN A 113 3.06 -4.07 1.92
C ASN A 113 2.64 -5.21 0.98
N SER A 114 2.00 -4.88 -0.14
CA SER A 114 1.71 -5.86 -1.21
C SER A 114 2.84 -5.93 -2.26
N PRO A 115 2.92 -7.01 -3.03
CA PRO A 115 3.64 -7.01 -4.31
C PRO A 115 3.15 -5.90 -5.26
N GLY A 116 3.95 -5.61 -6.30
CA GLY A 116 3.53 -4.70 -7.36
C GLY A 116 2.35 -5.25 -8.16
N ILE A 117 1.20 -4.58 -8.10
CA ILE A 117 0.00 -4.95 -8.88
C ILE A 117 -0.02 -4.21 -10.22
N GLY A 118 -0.50 -4.86 -11.28
CA GLY A 118 -0.64 -4.24 -12.60
C GLY A 118 0.70 -3.96 -13.30
N ASP A 119 1.66 -4.88 -13.16
CA ASP A 119 2.96 -4.87 -13.84
C ASP A 119 2.86 -5.56 -15.22
N THR A 120 3.91 -5.43 -16.04
CA THR A 120 4.09 -6.04 -17.38
C THR A 120 3.96 -7.56 -17.45
N ARG A 121 3.74 -8.24 -16.31
CA ARG A 121 3.62 -9.71 -16.18
C ARG A 121 2.23 -10.25 -16.55
N GLY A 122 1.25 -9.37 -16.81
CA GLY A 122 -0.06 -9.72 -17.38
C GLY A 122 -1.15 -10.04 -16.34
N LEU A 123 -2.39 -10.17 -16.84
CA LEU A 123 -3.61 -10.30 -16.02
C LEU A 123 -3.66 -11.56 -15.16
N GLU A 124 -3.07 -12.66 -15.62
CA GLU A 124 -3.06 -13.93 -14.86
C GLU A 124 -2.19 -13.81 -13.61
N GLN A 125 -1.03 -13.18 -13.72
CA GLN A 125 -0.16 -12.91 -12.57
C GLN A 125 -0.82 -11.97 -11.56
N ASP A 126 -1.59 -10.99 -12.03
CA ASP A 126 -2.34 -10.09 -11.16
C ASP A 126 -3.43 -10.83 -10.36
N VAL A 127 -4.07 -11.85 -10.94
CA VAL A 127 -5.03 -12.71 -10.22
C VAL A 127 -4.33 -13.50 -9.11
N GLU A 128 -3.14 -14.05 -9.38
CA GLU A 128 -2.35 -14.75 -8.38
C GLU A 128 -1.85 -13.80 -7.27
N ASP A 129 -1.31 -12.64 -7.66
CA ASP A 129 -0.83 -11.64 -6.71
C ASP A 129 -1.97 -11.13 -5.83
N PHE A 130 -3.18 -11.00 -6.40
CA PHE A 130 -4.39 -10.72 -5.64
C PHE A 130 -4.78 -11.84 -4.68
N HIS A 131 -4.69 -13.10 -5.10
CA HIS A 131 -4.93 -14.24 -4.20
C HIS A 131 -3.95 -14.26 -3.03
N LYS A 132 -2.67 -13.94 -3.27
CA LYS A 132 -1.66 -13.79 -2.22
C LYS A 132 -2.01 -12.66 -1.25
N ILE A 133 -2.48 -11.52 -1.75
CA ILE A 133 -2.93 -10.39 -0.92
C ILE A 133 -4.11 -10.81 -0.04
N LEU A 134 -5.15 -11.44 -0.60
CA LEU A 134 -6.32 -11.87 0.17
C LEU A 134 -5.97 -12.93 1.22
N THR A 135 -5.17 -13.92 0.83
CA THR A 135 -4.68 -14.96 1.74
C THR A 135 -3.91 -14.32 2.90
N TYR A 136 -3.01 -13.38 2.59
CA TYR A 136 -2.26 -12.67 3.61
C TYR A 136 -3.17 -11.80 4.50
N MET A 137 -4.18 -11.14 3.93
CA MET A 137 -5.12 -10.33 4.71
C MET A 137 -5.98 -11.16 5.66
N SER A 138 -6.25 -12.43 5.34
CA SER A 138 -7.12 -13.32 6.14
C SER A 138 -6.69 -13.53 7.59
N GLN A 139 -5.42 -13.24 7.91
CA GLN A 139 -4.91 -13.28 9.28
C GLN A 139 -5.38 -12.10 10.16
N TYR A 140 -6.03 -11.09 9.57
CA TYR A 140 -6.49 -9.90 10.28
C TYR A 140 -8.03 -9.84 10.28
N GLU A 141 -8.60 -9.39 11.39
CA GLU A 141 -10.06 -9.25 11.53
C GLU A 141 -10.61 -8.10 10.66
N HIS A 142 -9.90 -6.97 10.64
CA HIS A 142 -10.32 -5.76 9.94
C HIS A 142 -9.16 -5.02 9.25
N LEU A 143 -9.52 -4.22 8.25
CA LEU A 143 -8.70 -3.14 7.69
C LEU A 143 -9.27 -1.78 8.10
N ASN A 144 -8.38 -0.83 8.37
CA ASN A 144 -8.71 0.58 8.56
C ASN A 144 -8.70 1.34 7.23
N GLY A 145 -7.84 0.95 6.30
CA GLY A 145 -7.74 1.62 5.01
C GLY A 145 -6.86 0.90 4.00
N ILE A 146 -7.01 1.32 2.74
CA ILE A 146 -6.18 0.90 1.63
C ILE A 146 -5.58 2.15 1.01
N CYS A 147 -4.25 2.23 0.99
CA CYS A 147 -3.53 3.32 0.35
C CYS A 147 -3.06 2.89 -1.03
N ILE A 148 -3.44 3.66 -2.03
CA ILE A 148 -3.07 3.43 -3.42
C ILE A 148 -1.97 4.42 -3.78
N LEU A 149 -0.73 3.94 -3.91
CA LEU A 149 0.40 4.79 -4.24
C LEU A 149 0.50 4.96 -5.76
N LEU A 150 0.70 6.21 -6.16
CA LEU A 150 0.81 6.66 -7.54
C LEU A 150 2.03 7.57 -7.67
N LYS A 151 2.73 7.50 -8.81
CA LYS A 151 3.79 8.45 -9.14
C LYS A 151 3.22 9.66 -9.87
N PRO A 152 3.65 10.89 -9.53
CA PRO A 152 3.16 12.11 -10.18
C PRO A 152 3.62 12.25 -11.65
N ASN A 153 4.72 11.61 -12.03
CA ASN A 153 5.35 11.77 -13.36
C ASN A 153 5.09 10.59 -14.31
N GLU A 154 4.24 9.63 -13.94
CA GLU A 154 3.82 8.58 -14.85
C GLU A 154 2.49 9.01 -15.50
N GLU A 155 2.54 9.47 -16.76
CA GLU A 155 1.37 9.91 -17.55
C GLU A 155 0.29 8.84 -17.81
N ARG A 156 0.45 7.64 -17.25
CA ARG A 156 -0.58 6.61 -17.32
C ARG A 156 -0.70 5.98 -15.95
N SER A 157 -1.78 6.35 -15.25
CA SER A 157 -2.68 5.31 -14.72
C SER A 157 -2.79 4.26 -15.82
N THR A 158 -1.92 3.25 -15.79
CA THR A 158 -1.92 2.22 -16.84
C THR A 158 -3.33 1.67 -16.77
N ILE A 159 -4.03 1.53 -17.90
CA ILE A 159 -5.37 0.92 -17.94
C ILE A 159 -5.39 -0.35 -17.07
N LEU A 160 -4.27 -1.07 -17.07
CA LEU A 160 -3.97 -2.19 -16.19
C LEU A 160 -4.02 -1.86 -14.68
N PHE A 161 -3.36 -0.80 -14.19
CA PHE A 161 -3.45 -0.40 -12.79
C PHE A 161 -4.88 -0.03 -12.36
N LYS A 162 -5.58 0.78 -13.17
CA LYS A 162 -6.98 1.14 -12.91
C LYS A 162 -7.84 -0.13 -12.86
N PHE A 163 -7.64 -1.04 -13.81
CA PHE A 163 -8.32 -2.33 -13.83
C PHE A 163 -8.01 -3.19 -12.60
N CYS A 164 -6.74 -3.26 -12.15
CA CYS A 164 -6.35 -4.00 -10.94
C CYS A 164 -7.01 -3.43 -9.69
N VAL A 165 -7.01 -2.10 -9.54
CA VAL A 165 -7.65 -1.41 -8.42
C VAL A 165 -9.17 -1.62 -8.46
N GLU A 166 -9.81 -1.44 -9.62
CA GLU A 166 -11.24 -1.71 -9.79
C GLU A 166 -11.59 -3.15 -9.45
N ALA A 167 -10.81 -4.12 -9.95
CA ALA A 167 -11.03 -5.53 -9.67
C ALA A 167 -10.95 -5.79 -8.15
N LEU A 168 -9.95 -5.24 -7.47
CA LEU A 168 -9.78 -5.33 -6.02
C LEU A 168 -10.97 -4.69 -5.26
N LEU A 169 -11.39 -3.50 -5.67
CA LEU A 169 -12.53 -2.81 -5.06
C LEU A 169 -13.87 -3.52 -5.27
N ARG A 170 -14.04 -4.26 -6.38
CA ARG A 170 -15.21 -5.13 -6.61
C ARG A 170 -15.30 -6.29 -5.61
N TYR A 171 -14.22 -6.65 -4.91
CA TYR A 171 -14.25 -7.64 -3.82
C TYR A 171 -14.35 -6.98 -2.44
N LEU A 172 -14.07 -5.69 -2.33
CA LEU A 172 -14.18 -4.93 -1.08
C LEU A 172 -15.59 -4.35 -0.88
N HIS A 173 -16.26 -3.94 -1.97
CA HIS A 173 -17.58 -3.36 -1.90
C HIS A 173 -18.69 -4.42 -1.81
N LYS A 174 -19.42 -4.41 -0.69
CA LYS A 174 -20.57 -5.30 -0.42
C LYS A 174 -21.81 -5.01 -1.29
N ASN A 175 -21.96 -3.80 -1.82
CA ASN A 175 -23.25 -3.32 -2.35
C ASN A 175 -23.13 -2.52 -3.65
N GLN A 176 -22.98 -3.17 -4.80
CA GLN A 176 -23.33 -2.52 -6.07
C GLN A 176 -24.19 -3.44 -6.94
N HIS A 177 -25.50 -3.24 -6.82
CA HIS A 177 -26.51 -3.55 -7.85
C HIS A 177 -26.52 -2.51 -8.98
N LYS A 178 -25.52 -1.62 -9.05
CA LYS A 178 -25.36 -0.68 -10.16
C LYS A 178 -24.50 -1.35 -11.22
N LYS A 179 -24.97 -1.29 -12.46
CA LYS A 179 -24.42 -1.89 -13.67
C LYS A 179 -22.89 -1.94 -13.62
N ASP A 180 -22.35 -3.14 -13.87
CA ASP A 180 -20.94 -3.39 -14.17
C ASP A 180 -20.36 -2.20 -14.94
N HIS A 181 -19.36 -1.52 -14.36
CA HIS A 181 -18.13 -1.05 -15.02
C HIS A 181 -17.42 0.15 -14.37
N ASP A 182 -17.95 0.81 -13.32
CA ASP A 182 -17.25 2.00 -12.81
C ASP A 182 -17.23 2.03 -11.28
N VAL A 183 -16.27 1.33 -10.68
CA VAL A 183 -15.85 1.64 -9.33
C VAL A 183 -14.88 2.81 -9.45
N ASP A 184 -15.43 4.03 -9.48
CA ASP A 184 -14.60 5.23 -9.50
C ASP A 184 -13.91 5.38 -8.13
N VAL A 185 -12.60 5.55 -8.14
CA VAL A 185 -11.83 5.98 -6.97
C VAL A 185 -11.75 7.48 -7.07
N PRO A 186 -12.63 8.24 -6.39
CA PRO A 186 -12.70 9.67 -6.59
C PRO A 186 -11.36 10.28 -6.23
N PHE A 187 -10.75 11.05 -7.12
CA PHE A 187 -9.57 11.84 -6.80
C PHE A 187 -10.04 13.18 -6.25
N SER A 188 -10.13 13.29 -4.93
CA SER A 188 -10.51 14.53 -4.25
C SER A 188 -9.39 15.01 -3.33
N ARG A 189 -9.47 16.28 -2.93
CA ARG A 189 -8.55 16.84 -1.92
C ARG A 189 -8.66 16.15 -0.57
N GLU A 190 -9.74 15.42 -0.30
CA GLU A 190 -9.96 14.76 0.99
C GLU A 190 -9.25 13.41 1.08
N ASN A 191 -8.98 12.75 -0.05
CA ASN A 191 -8.42 11.40 -0.10
C ASN A 191 -7.13 11.28 -0.93
N THR A 192 -6.58 12.41 -1.38
CA THR A 192 -5.31 12.49 -2.11
C THR A 192 -4.28 13.21 -1.27
N PHE A 193 -3.14 12.57 -1.01
CA PHE A 193 -2.07 13.09 -0.15
C PHE A 193 -0.76 13.15 -0.93
N LEU A 194 -0.07 14.29 -0.87
CA LEU A 194 1.14 14.56 -1.66
C LEU A 194 2.40 14.37 -0.82
N LEU A 195 3.10 13.26 -1.05
CA LEU A 195 4.24 12.85 -0.25
C LEU A 195 5.55 13.08 -0.99
N ASP A 196 6.47 13.82 -0.37
CA ASP A 196 7.80 14.06 -0.90
C ASP A 196 8.81 13.07 -0.31
N ASN A 197 9.60 12.44 -1.18
CA ASN A 197 10.64 11.50 -0.77
C ASN A 197 12.02 12.18 -0.61
N GLU A 198 12.17 13.42 -1.08
CA GLU A 198 13.43 14.16 -1.01
C GLU A 198 13.90 14.47 0.44
N PRO A 199 13.02 14.72 1.44
CA PRO A 199 13.46 14.89 2.83
C PRO A 199 14.20 13.66 3.39
N LEU A 200 13.74 12.44 3.03
CA LEU A 200 14.41 11.20 3.44
C LEU A 200 15.78 11.06 2.75
N ARG A 201 15.87 11.47 1.48
CA ARG A 201 17.13 11.51 0.74
C ARG A 201 18.13 12.47 1.38
N TYR A 202 17.67 13.66 1.76
CA TYR A 202 18.47 14.63 2.49
C TYR A 202 18.97 14.08 3.83
N LEU A 203 18.09 13.42 4.58
CA LEU A 203 18.45 12.79 5.85
C LEU A 203 19.59 11.77 5.66
N ALA A 204 19.49 10.93 4.63
CA ALA A 204 20.53 9.97 4.30
C ALA A 204 21.84 10.63 3.81
N LEU A 205 21.79 11.71 3.04
CA LEU A 205 22.97 12.49 2.64
C LEU A 205 23.69 13.09 3.85
N ARG A 206 22.94 13.67 4.80
CA ARG A 206 23.47 14.26 6.02
C ARG A 206 24.20 13.24 6.88
N LYS A 207 23.66 12.02 7.01
CA LYS A 207 24.32 10.93 7.74
C LYS A 207 25.60 10.44 7.06
N ASN A 208 25.69 10.55 5.75
CA ASN A 208 26.91 10.26 4.99
C ASN A 208 27.92 11.43 4.97
N GLY A 209 27.77 12.40 5.87
CA GLY A 209 28.70 13.52 6.03
C GLY A 209 28.56 14.62 4.99
N VAL A 210 27.57 14.55 4.09
CA VAL A 210 27.33 15.60 3.09
C VAL A 210 26.65 16.78 3.77
N ARG A 211 27.34 17.92 3.79
CA ARG A 211 26.80 19.20 4.28
C ARG A 211 26.32 20.03 3.10
N LEU A 212 25.04 20.38 3.12
CA LEU A 212 24.44 21.33 2.18
C LEU A 212 24.51 22.75 2.76
N ASN A 213 24.33 23.76 1.90
CA ASN A 213 24.30 25.15 2.35
C ASN A 213 22.99 25.45 3.13
N ASN A 214 22.91 26.65 3.72
CA ASN A 214 21.78 27.04 4.57
C ASN A 214 20.45 27.09 3.78
N ASP A 215 20.47 27.61 2.55
CA ASP A 215 19.27 27.72 1.72
C ASP A 215 18.71 26.35 1.35
N GLN A 216 19.58 25.41 0.98
CA GLN A 216 19.21 24.02 0.72
C GLN A 216 18.63 23.37 1.98
N THR A 217 19.27 23.57 3.14
CA THR A 217 18.80 23.00 4.41
C THR A 217 17.40 23.51 4.77
N LEU A 218 17.16 24.81 4.66
CA LEU A 218 15.84 25.42 4.92
C LEU A 218 14.78 24.91 3.92
N SER A 219 15.16 24.67 2.67
CA SER A 219 14.27 24.07 1.67
C SER A 219 13.86 22.64 2.06
N TYR A 220 14.80 21.80 2.48
CA TYR A 220 14.48 20.43 2.93
C TYR A 220 13.65 20.40 4.21
N GLN A 221 13.87 21.35 5.13
CA GLN A 221 13.05 21.49 6.34
C GLN A 221 11.59 21.78 5.98
N LYS A 222 11.33 22.76 5.10
CA LYS A 222 9.96 23.05 4.64
C LYS A 222 9.30 21.83 3.98
N ARG A 223 10.07 21.05 3.20
CA ARG A 223 9.57 19.82 2.55
C ARG A 223 9.30 18.70 3.55
N TRP A 224 10.12 18.59 4.60
CA TRP A 224 9.90 17.69 5.73
C TRP A 224 8.58 18.02 6.42
N ASP A 225 8.39 19.28 6.84
CA ASP A 225 7.19 19.71 7.56
C ASP A 225 5.92 19.49 6.74
N HIS A 226 5.96 19.82 5.44
CA HIS A 226 4.86 19.55 4.52
C HIS A 226 4.54 18.05 4.44
N THR A 227 5.55 17.21 4.24
CA THR A 227 5.36 15.77 4.09
C THR A 227 4.88 15.12 5.38
N PHE A 228 5.45 15.52 6.52
CA PHE A 228 5.01 15.11 7.85
C PHE A 228 3.51 15.40 8.06
N LYS A 229 3.08 16.61 7.70
CA LYS A 229 1.67 17.01 7.75
C LYS A 229 0.80 16.15 6.84
N GLU A 230 1.26 15.84 5.62
CA GLU A 230 0.51 15.01 4.68
C GLU A 230 0.38 13.55 5.14
N TYR A 231 1.42 12.95 5.70
CA TYR A 231 1.28 11.63 6.35
C TYR A 231 0.33 11.70 7.55
N SER A 232 0.39 12.76 8.36
CA SER A 232 -0.53 12.96 9.48
C SER A 232 -1.98 13.05 8.99
N ASN A 233 -2.23 13.80 7.92
CA ASN A 233 -3.55 13.91 7.30
C ASN A 233 -4.03 12.55 6.78
N LEU A 234 -3.16 11.78 6.12
CA LEU A 234 -3.45 10.43 5.63
C LEU A 234 -3.86 9.49 6.76
N ILE A 235 -3.06 9.41 7.83
CA ILE A 235 -3.35 8.51 8.96
C ILE A 235 -4.63 8.94 9.67
N ASN A 236 -4.81 10.23 9.94
CA ASN A 236 -6.04 10.75 10.57
C ASN A 236 -7.28 10.50 9.70
N HIS A 237 -7.16 10.63 8.38
CA HIS A 237 -8.23 10.27 7.46
C HIS A 237 -8.60 8.79 7.59
N ILE A 238 -7.61 7.89 7.64
CA ILE A 238 -7.83 6.44 7.72
C ILE A 238 -8.49 6.04 9.04
N VAL A 239 -7.96 6.49 10.17
CA VAL A 239 -8.45 6.07 11.51
C VAL A 239 -9.86 6.59 11.82
N THR A 240 -10.35 7.58 11.07
CA THR A 240 -11.71 8.12 11.21
C THR A 240 -12.73 7.44 10.30
N ARG A 241 -12.31 6.50 9.43
CA ARG A 241 -13.23 5.73 8.58
C ARG A 241 -13.78 4.48 9.28
N PRO A 242 -14.96 3.99 8.86
CA PRO A 242 -15.49 2.72 9.34
C PRO A 242 -14.52 1.57 9.05
N LEU A 243 -14.36 0.67 10.02
CA LEU A 243 -13.54 -0.52 9.85
C LEU A 243 -14.17 -1.47 8.83
N HIS A 244 -13.33 -2.06 7.99
CA HIS A 244 -13.75 -3.06 7.01
C HIS A 244 -13.36 -4.46 7.48
N ALA A 245 -14.35 -5.29 7.86
CA ALA A 245 -14.07 -6.67 8.25
C ALA A 245 -13.55 -7.48 7.04
N VAL A 246 -12.38 -8.11 7.19
CA VAL A 246 -11.70 -8.84 6.11
C VAL A 246 -12.54 -10.04 5.65
N SER A 247 -13.24 -10.68 6.58
CA SER A 247 -14.15 -11.80 6.32
C SER A 247 -15.19 -11.48 5.23
N ASN A 248 -15.62 -10.22 5.14
CA ASN A 248 -16.56 -9.76 4.11
C ASN A 248 -16.00 -9.88 2.70
N THR A 249 -14.72 -9.54 2.54
CA THR A 249 -14.02 -9.60 1.26
C THR A 249 -13.68 -11.02 0.88
N LEU A 250 -13.25 -11.83 1.84
CA LEU A 250 -12.98 -13.25 1.61
C LEU A 250 -14.24 -13.99 1.18
N SER A 251 -15.35 -13.80 1.90
CA SER A 251 -16.64 -14.43 1.57
C SER A 251 -17.11 -14.05 0.16
N LEU A 252 -16.99 -12.76 -0.22
CA LEU A 252 -17.37 -12.30 -1.56
C LEU A 252 -16.43 -12.86 -2.65
N TYR A 253 -15.13 -12.96 -2.35
CA TYR A 253 -14.16 -13.57 -3.25
C TYR A 253 -14.44 -15.05 -3.46
N GLU A 254 -14.63 -15.82 -2.39
CA GLU A 254 -14.96 -17.25 -2.43
C GLU A 254 -16.24 -17.52 -3.20
N ALA A 255 -17.31 -16.73 -2.93
CA ALA A 255 -18.56 -16.83 -3.65
C ALA A 255 -18.37 -16.61 -5.17
N LYS A 256 -17.61 -15.59 -5.56
CA LYS A 256 -17.29 -15.33 -6.98
C LYS A 256 -16.47 -16.45 -7.63
N GLN A 257 -15.52 -17.04 -6.90
CA GLN A 257 -14.74 -18.18 -7.40
C GLN A 257 -15.61 -19.43 -7.57
N LEU A 258 -16.52 -19.69 -6.62
CA LEU A 258 -17.48 -20.79 -6.72
C LEU A 258 -18.36 -20.62 -7.96
N VAL A 259 -18.96 -19.44 -8.16
CA VAL A 259 -19.78 -19.14 -9.33
C VAL A 259 -19.01 -19.40 -10.63
N ARG A 260 -17.78 -18.88 -10.74
CA ARG A 260 -16.91 -19.09 -11.92
C ARG A 260 -16.62 -20.57 -12.20
N LYS A 261 -16.32 -21.35 -11.15
CA LYS A 261 -16.04 -22.78 -11.27
C LYS A 261 -17.28 -23.58 -11.67
N LEU A 262 -18.46 -23.16 -11.24
CA LEU A 262 -19.73 -23.83 -11.54
C LEU A 262 -20.29 -23.48 -12.93
N THR A 263 -19.92 -22.34 -13.51
CA THR A 263 -20.45 -21.89 -14.82
C THR A 263 -20.30 -22.95 -15.91
N ARG A 264 -19.11 -23.55 -16.06
CA ARG A 264 -18.85 -24.54 -17.11
C ARG A 264 -19.61 -25.85 -16.88
N PRO A 265 -19.55 -26.51 -15.71
CA PRO A 265 -20.36 -27.69 -15.42
C PRO A 265 -21.86 -27.47 -15.63
N ILE A 266 -22.40 -26.32 -15.20
CA ILE A 266 -23.82 -25.99 -15.39
C ILE A 266 -24.16 -25.86 -16.89
N ALA A 267 -23.31 -25.21 -17.68
CA ALA A 267 -23.51 -25.09 -19.12
C ALA A 267 -23.45 -26.45 -19.84
N GLU A 268 -22.52 -27.32 -19.45
CA GLU A 268 -22.42 -28.69 -19.98
C GLU A 268 -23.66 -29.53 -19.66
N ILE A 269 -24.13 -29.49 -18.41
CA ILE A 269 -25.37 -30.16 -17.99
C ILE A 269 -26.57 -29.62 -18.76
N ALA A 270 -26.69 -28.29 -18.91
CA ALA A 270 -27.79 -27.67 -19.66
C ALA A 270 -27.80 -28.13 -21.12
N LYS A 271 -26.62 -28.24 -21.75
CA LYS A 271 -26.47 -28.75 -23.12
C LYS A 271 -26.91 -30.21 -23.23
N LEU A 272 -26.45 -31.07 -22.31
CA LEU A 272 -26.83 -32.49 -22.28
C LEU A 272 -28.35 -32.67 -22.10
N ILE A 273 -28.98 -31.86 -21.24
CA ILE A 273 -30.43 -31.87 -21.06
C ILE A 273 -31.14 -31.51 -22.38
N GLN A 274 -30.68 -30.48 -23.09
CA GLN A 274 -31.25 -30.09 -24.39
C GLN A 274 -31.09 -31.18 -25.46
N GLU A 275 -29.90 -31.77 -25.57
CA GLU A 275 -29.60 -32.86 -26.50
C GLU A 275 -30.52 -34.06 -26.23
N ASN A 276 -30.68 -34.46 -24.96
CA ASN A 276 -31.59 -35.56 -24.57
C ASN A 276 -33.06 -35.25 -24.89
N ILE A 277 -33.53 -34.03 -24.64
CA ILE A 277 -34.89 -33.60 -25.00
C ILE A 277 -35.10 -33.66 -26.52
N GLN A 278 -34.09 -33.30 -27.31
CA GLN A 278 -34.18 -33.32 -28.77
C GLN A 278 -34.22 -34.75 -29.31
N LEU A 279 -33.37 -35.65 -28.79
CA LEU A 279 -33.39 -37.08 -29.12
C LEU A 279 -34.74 -37.71 -28.78
N ALA A 280 -35.28 -37.42 -27.58
CA ALA A 280 -36.59 -37.94 -27.17
C ALA A 280 -37.75 -37.47 -28.07
N LYS A 281 -37.63 -36.29 -28.70
CA LYS A 281 -38.61 -35.80 -29.69
C LYS A 281 -38.45 -36.46 -31.06
N GLN A 282 -37.25 -36.88 -31.44
CA GLN A 282 -36.98 -37.56 -32.71
C GLN A 282 -37.42 -39.02 -32.71
N HIS A 283 -37.51 -39.63 -31.53
CA HIS A 283 -37.95 -41.03 -31.33
C HIS A 283 -39.43 -41.17 -30.92
N LYS A 284 -40.22 -40.10 -31.06
CA LYS A 284 -41.70 -40.12 -30.99
C LYS A 284 -42.27 -40.06 -32.40
#